data_AF-A0AAD7U3M6-F1
#
_entry.id   AF-A0AAD7U3M6-F1
#
_cell.length_a   1.000
_cell.length_b   1.000
_cell.length_c   1.000
_cell.angle_alpha   90.00
_cell.angle_beta   90.00
_cell.angle_gamma   90.00
#
_symmetry.space_group_name_H-M   'P 1'
#
loop_
_entity.id
_entity.type
_entity.pdbx_description
1 polymer ?
#
loop_
_entity_poly.entity_id
_entity_poly.type
_entity_poly.pdbx_seq_one_letter_code
_entity_poly.pdbx_strand_id
1 'polypeptide(L)'
;MDFSAMSPAEQAHMNRIIERKQMQDFMRMYSSLVERCFNSCCNDFTSKALSSKEVHFYPPNLRDRSVLTKPIAPPPQEQCVLNCTDKFLKHSERVGARFAEHNAEMMGANMNK
;
A
#
# COMPACT_ATOMS: atom_id res chain seq x y z
N MET A 1 -12.29 17.92 7.82
CA MET A 1 -11.62 19.23 7.82
C MET A 1 -12.71 20.26 7.63
N ASP A 2 -13.04 21.02 8.67
CA ASP A 2 -14.11 22.02 8.65
C ASP A 2 -13.50 23.39 8.29
N PHE A 3 -13.86 23.93 7.12
CA PHE A 3 -13.32 25.18 6.58
C PHE A 3 -14.34 26.33 6.61
N SER A 4 -15.53 26.12 7.18
CA SER A 4 -16.59 27.15 7.17
C SER A 4 -16.28 28.36 8.08
N ALA A 5 -15.20 28.31 8.87
CA ALA A 5 -14.78 29.40 9.75
C ALA A 5 -13.76 30.38 9.13
N MET A 6 -13.29 30.15 7.90
CA MET A 6 -12.27 30.98 7.23
C MET A 6 -12.87 31.88 6.15
N SER A 7 -12.21 32.99 5.82
CA SER A 7 -12.71 33.89 4.78
C SER A 7 -12.68 33.23 3.39
N PRO A 8 -13.55 33.63 2.44
CA PRO A 8 -13.60 33.03 1.11
C PRO A 8 -12.27 33.07 0.35
N ALA A 9 -11.46 34.10 0.58
CA ALA A 9 -10.14 34.25 -0.01
C ALA A 9 -9.13 33.23 0.56
N GLU A 10 -9.19 32.98 1.88
CA GLU A 10 -8.32 32.00 2.54
C GLU A 10 -8.72 30.56 2.19
N GLN A 11 -10.01 30.28 2.03
CA GLN A 11 -10.49 28.96 1.63
C GLN A 11 -10.03 28.58 0.22
N ALA A 12 -10.05 29.54 -0.72
CA ALA A 12 -9.52 29.33 -2.07
C ALA A 12 -7.99 29.08 -2.06
N HIS A 13 -7.26 29.77 -1.18
CA HIS A 13 -5.83 29.54 -1.00
C HIS A 13 -5.53 28.15 -0.41
N MET A 14 -6.29 27.75 0.62
CA MET A 14 -6.15 26.45 1.26
C MET A 14 -6.48 25.29 0.31
N ASN A 15 -7.53 25.40 -0.52
CA ASN A 15 -7.86 24.38 -1.52
C ASN A 15 -6.69 24.14 -2.49
N ARG A 16 -6.01 25.20 -2.95
CA ARG A 16 -4.82 25.09 -3.82
C ARG A 16 -3.62 24.46 -3.12
N ILE A 17 -3.51 24.60 -1.80
CA ILE A 17 -2.47 23.94 -1.01
C ILE A 17 -2.82 22.47 -0.81
N ILE A 18 -4.09 22.16 -0.53
CA ILE A 18 -4.59 20.79 -0.34
C ILE A 18 -4.37 19.98 -1.61
N GLU A 19 -4.76 20.49 -2.78
CA GLU A 19 -4.55 19.82 -4.07
C GLU A 19 -3.07 19.54 -4.34
N ARG A 20 -2.19 20.53 -4.12
CA ARG A 20 -0.74 20.35 -4.27
C ARG A 20 -0.17 19.30 -3.31
N LYS A 21 -0.65 19.28 -2.07
CA LYS A 21 -0.21 18.28 -1.07
C LYS A 21 -0.70 16.89 -1.42
N GLN A 22 -1.94 16.74 -1.87
CA GLN A 22 -2.46 15.44 -2.32
C GLN A 22 -1.60 14.84 -3.44
N MET A 23 -1.20 15.65 -4.43
CA MET A 23 -0.31 15.18 -5.50
C MET A 23 1.07 14.76 -4.96
N GLN A 24 1.62 15.54 -4.02
CA GLN A 24 2.91 15.21 -3.41
C GLN A 24 2.86 13.93 -2.59
N ASP A 25 1.80 13.72 -1.81
CA ASP A 25 1.60 12.54 -0.98
C ASP A 25 1.40 11.29 -1.84
N PHE A 26 0.67 11.42 -2.95
CA PHE A 26 0.56 10.36 -3.95
C PHE A 26 1.92 9.97 -4.53
N MET A 27 2.75 10.94 -4.93
CA MET A 27 4.07 10.65 -5.50
C MET A 27 5.01 9.99 -4.50
N ARG A 28 4.96 10.41 -3.22
CA ARG A 28 5.72 9.77 -2.13
C ARG A 28 5.27 8.33 -1.91
N MET A 29 3.96 8.10 -1.87
CA MET A 29 3.39 6.76 -1.74
C MET A 29 3.82 5.86 -2.92
N TYR A 30 3.71 6.35 -4.15
CA TYR A 30 4.13 5.64 -5.35
C TYR A 30 5.61 5.25 -5.30
N SER A 31 6.50 6.20 -4.96
CA SER A 31 7.93 5.93 -4.81
C SER A 31 8.20 4.82 -3.80
N SER A 32 7.56 4.87 -2.63
CA SER A 32 7.71 3.86 -1.58
C SER A 32 7.20 2.48 -1.97
N LEU A 33 6.11 2.43 -2.75
CA LEU A 33 5.52 1.20 -3.26
C LEU A 33 6.47 0.53 -4.27
N VAL A 34 6.97 1.30 -5.23
CA VAL A 34 7.89 0.80 -6.26
C VAL A 34 9.15 0.22 -5.64
N GLU A 35 9.79 0.96 -4.72
CA GLU A 35 11.01 0.50 -4.03
C GLU A 35 10.76 -0.79 -3.24
N ARG A 36 9.66 -0.87 -2.48
CA ARG A 36 9.31 -2.06 -1.69
C ARG A 36 9.08 -3.28 -2.58
N CYS A 37 8.28 -3.14 -3.63
CA CYS A 37 7.97 -4.28 -4.50
C CYS A 37 9.18 -4.71 -5.34
N PHE A 38 10.03 -3.77 -5.76
CA PHE A 38 11.30 -4.09 -6.42
C PHE A 38 12.20 -4.93 -5.51
N ASN A 39 12.46 -4.46 -4.28
CA ASN A 39 13.34 -5.15 -3.33
C ASN A 39 12.81 -6.53 -2.89
N SER A 40 11.49 -6.72 -2.89
CA SER A 40 10.88 -7.97 -2.45
C SER A 40 10.65 -8.99 -3.58
N CYS A 41 10.47 -8.53 -4.83
CA CYS A 41 10.01 -9.38 -5.93
C CYS A 41 10.99 -9.46 -7.11
N CYS A 42 11.87 -8.46 -7.30
CA CYS A 42 12.81 -8.41 -8.42
C CYS A 42 14.20 -8.86 -7.97
N ASN A 43 14.38 -10.17 -7.91
CA ASN A 43 15.56 -10.85 -7.37
C ASN A 43 16.34 -11.69 -8.41
N ASP A 44 15.86 -11.75 -9.65
CA ASP A 44 16.55 -12.36 -10.79
C ASP A 44 16.82 -11.28 -11.85
N PHE A 45 18.09 -11.13 -12.21
CA PHE A 45 18.60 -10.11 -13.15
C PHE A 45 19.18 -10.75 -14.42
N THR A 46 18.83 -12.00 -14.71
CA THR A 46 19.22 -12.67 -15.96
C THR A 46 18.52 -12.10 -17.20
N SER A 47 17.45 -11.31 -17.02
CA SER A 47 16.71 -10.68 -18.11
C SER A 47 16.31 -9.23 -17.78
N LYS A 48 16.02 -8.44 -18.82
CA LYS A 48 15.51 -7.06 -18.69
C LYS A 48 14.00 -6.99 -18.44
N ALA A 49 13.31 -8.13 -18.50
CA ALA A 49 11.87 -8.24 -18.30
C ALA A 49 11.57 -8.96 -16.99
N LEU A 50 10.40 -8.69 -16.41
CA LEU A 50 9.90 -9.48 -15.28
C LEU A 50 9.70 -10.92 -15.76
N SER A 51 10.22 -11.88 -15.00
CA SER A 51 10.06 -13.29 -15.32
C SER A 51 8.61 -13.73 -15.06
N SER A 52 7.89 -14.06 -16.13
CA SER A 52 6.57 -14.73 -16.09
C SER A 52 6.71 -16.26 -16.00
N LYS A 53 7.93 -16.81 -15.96
CA LYS A 53 8.13 -18.27 -15.93
C LYS A 53 7.81 -18.81 -14.55
N GLU A 54 6.74 -19.58 -14.47
CA GLU A 54 6.40 -20.41 -13.32
C GLU A 54 7.47 -21.46 -13.09
N VAL A 55 8.17 -21.38 -11.95
CA VAL A 55 8.77 -22.58 -11.37
C VAL A 55 7.67 -23.27 -10.57
N HIS A 56 6.75 -23.93 -11.31
CA HIS A 56 5.77 -24.91 -10.83
C HIS A 56 4.57 -24.41 -9.99
N PHE A 57 3.42 -24.19 -10.63
CA PHE A 57 2.05 -24.29 -10.07
C PHE A 57 1.53 -25.74 -10.25
N TYR A 58 0.63 -26.38 -9.49
CA TYR A 58 -0.10 -26.19 -8.21
C TYR A 58 -0.73 -27.58 -7.85
N PRO A 59 -1.60 -27.74 -6.82
CA PRO A 59 -3.01 -27.74 -7.20
C PRO A 59 -3.98 -27.09 -6.18
N PRO A 60 -5.15 -26.64 -6.67
CA PRO A 60 -6.18 -26.02 -5.86
C PRO A 60 -7.06 -27.14 -5.30
N ASN A 61 -6.94 -27.45 -4.01
CA ASN A 61 -8.00 -27.99 -3.15
C ASN A 61 -7.45 -28.24 -1.74
N LEU A 62 -7.84 -27.39 -0.78
CA LEU A 62 -7.47 -27.42 0.64
C LEU A 62 -8.17 -28.53 1.45
N ARG A 63 -8.45 -29.70 0.85
CA ARG A 63 -9.04 -30.84 1.58
C ARG A 63 -8.06 -31.98 1.85
N ASP A 64 -6.90 -31.98 1.20
CA ASP A 64 -5.92 -33.04 1.38
C ASP A 64 -4.71 -32.56 2.19
N ARG A 65 -4.63 -33.06 3.43
CA ARG A 65 -3.57 -32.73 4.39
C ARG A 65 -2.20 -33.30 3.97
N SER A 66 -2.14 -34.15 2.94
CA SER A 66 -0.90 -34.70 2.40
C SER A 66 -0.08 -33.72 1.53
N VAL A 67 -0.65 -32.56 1.14
CA VAL A 67 0.03 -31.56 0.30
C VAL A 67 0.91 -30.57 1.10
N LEU A 68 0.83 -30.62 2.44
CA LEU A 68 1.58 -29.76 3.37
C LEU A 68 3.11 -29.97 3.38
N THR A 69 3.64 -30.92 2.60
CA THR A 69 5.07 -31.27 2.55
C THR A 69 5.79 -30.83 1.28
N LYS A 70 5.12 -30.18 0.32
CA LYS A 70 5.80 -29.66 -0.87
C LYS A 70 6.35 -28.25 -0.64
N PRO A 71 7.62 -27.98 -0.99
CA PRO A 71 8.17 -26.63 -0.90
C PRO A 71 7.32 -25.68 -1.77
N ILE A 72 6.80 -24.63 -1.15
CA ILE A 72 6.12 -23.54 -1.84
C ILE A 72 7.18 -22.83 -2.65
N ALA A 73 7.24 -23.08 -3.96
CA ALA A 73 8.06 -22.27 -4.84
C ALA A 73 7.55 -20.82 -4.76
N PRO A 74 8.44 -19.81 -4.68
CA PRO A 74 8.02 -18.42 -4.72
C PRO A 74 7.28 -18.15 -6.04
N PRO A 75 6.22 -17.31 -6.02
CA PRO A 75 5.47 -17.00 -7.24
C PRO A 75 6.38 -16.32 -8.28
N PRO A 76 6.03 -16.37 -9.58
CA PRO A 76 6.71 -15.60 -10.61
C PRO A 76 6.83 -14.13 -10.21
N GLN A 77 7.89 -13.45 -10.65
CA GLN A 77 8.16 -12.05 -10.28
C GLN A 77 6.97 -11.14 -10.60
N GLU A 78 6.33 -11.36 -11.75
CA GLU A 78 5.13 -10.64 -12.18
C GLU A 78 3.97 -10.79 -11.17
N GLN A 79 3.65 -12.03 -10.79
CA GLN A 79 2.60 -12.30 -9.80
C GLN A 79 2.97 -11.77 -8.41
N CYS A 80 4.24 -11.81 -8.03
CA CYS A 80 4.74 -11.21 -6.79
C CYS A 80 4.48 -9.69 -6.77
N VAL A 81 4.82 -8.97 -7.84
CA VAL A 81 4.63 -7.51 -7.94
C VAL A 81 3.14 -7.14 -7.89
N LEU A 82 2.27 -7.89 -8.56
CA LEU A 82 0.81 -7.68 -8.51
C LEU A 82 0.28 -7.86 -7.08
N ASN A 83 0.67 -8.94 -6.41
CA ASN A 83 0.25 -9.22 -5.04
C ASN A 83 0.83 -8.21 -4.05
N CYS A 84 2.09 -7.79 -4.24
CA CYS A 84 2.75 -6.77 -3.43
C CYS A 84 2.00 -5.44 -3.51
N THR A 85 1.63 -5.03 -4.73
CA THR A 85 0.89 -3.79 -4.98
C THR A 85 -0.47 -3.79 -4.29
N ASP A 86 -1.27 -4.84 -4.51
CA ASP A 86 -2.59 -4.98 -3.89
C ASP A 86 -2.52 -5.01 -2.35
N LYS A 87 -1.58 -5.80 -1.80
CA LYS A 87 -1.36 -5.86 -0.34
C LYS A 87 -0.92 -4.52 0.23
N PHE A 88 -0.02 -3.82 -0.44
CA PHE A 88 0.47 -2.52 0.02
C PHE A 88 -0.65 -1.48 0.05
N LEU A 89 -1.46 -1.37 -1.01
CA LEU A 89 -2.55 -0.40 -1.06
C LEU A 89 -3.62 -0.68 0.00
N LYS A 90 -4.07 -1.94 0.13
CA LYS A 90 -5.02 -2.35 1.18
C LYS A 90 -4.46 -2.13 2.59
N HIS A 91 -3.17 -2.35 2.77
CA HIS A 91 -2.51 -2.07 4.05
C HIS A 91 -2.46 -0.58 4.34
N SER A 92 -2.06 0.25 3.37
CA SER A 92 -1.99 1.71 3.52
C SER A 92 -3.35 2.33 3.84
N GLU A 93 -4.43 1.85 3.20
CA GLU A 93 -5.80 2.28 3.53
C GLU A 93 -6.17 1.93 4.97
N ARG A 94 -5.92 0.68 5.38
CA ARG A 94 -6.21 0.21 6.74
C ARG A 94 -5.43 1.01 7.79
N VAL A 95 -4.14 1.24 7.56
CA VAL A 95 -3.30 2.03 8.46
C VAL A 95 -3.80 3.47 8.53
N GLY A 96 -4.18 4.07 7.39
CA GLY A 96 -4.78 5.40 7.34
C GLY A 96 -6.04 5.52 8.19
N ALA A 97 -6.95 4.56 8.10
CA ALA A 97 -8.17 4.52 8.91
C ALA A 97 -7.84 4.42 10.42
N ARG A 98 -6.94 3.52 10.81
CA ARG A 98 -6.51 3.38 12.22
C ARG A 98 -5.79 4.63 12.75
N PHE A 99 -4.98 5.27 11.92
CA PHE A 99 -4.28 6.50 12.29
C PHE A 99 -5.26 7.66 12.52
N ALA A 100 -6.29 7.79 11.68
CA ALA A 100 -7.32 8.80 11.86
C ALA A 100 -8.08 8.63 13.19
N GLU A 101 -8.42 7.38 13.54
CA GLU A 101 -9.03 7.04 14.84
C GLU A 101 -8.11 7.41 16.01
N HIS A 102 -6.85 6.97 15.96
CA HIS A 102 -5.88 7.25 17.03
C HIS A 102 -5.60 8.75 17.22
N ASN A 103 -5.50 9.50 16.12
CA ASN A 103 -5.29 10.95 16.18
C ASN A 103 -6.52 11.68 16.76
N ALA A 104 -7.74 11.19 16.49
CA ALA A 104 -8.96 11.74 17.09
C ALA A 104 -9.02 11.48 18.61
N GLU A 105 -8.64 10.27 19.04
CA GLU A 105 -8.53 9.92 20.48
C GLU A 105 -7.52 10.80 21.21
N MET A 106 -6.32 11.01 20.63
CA MET A 106 -5.30 11.87 21.25
C MET A 106 -5.76 13.33 21.39
N MET A 107 -6.48 13.85 20.41
CA MET A 107 -7.03 15.21 20.47
C MET A 107 -8.16 15.32 21.51
N GLY A 108 -8.99 14.28 21.66
CA GLY A 108 -10.04 14.21 22.69
C GLY A 108 -9.48 14.05 24.11
N ALA A 109 -8.39 13.29 24.29
CA ALA A 109 -7.74 13.12 25.57
C ALA A 109 -7.09 14.41 26.11
N ASN A 110 -6.68 15.32 25.23
CA ASN A 110 -6.13 16.63 25.61
C ASN A 110 -7.21 17.66 26.01
N MET A 111 -8.48 17.48 25.63
CA MET A 111 -9.57 18.37 26.09
C MET A 111 -10.13 17.99 27.47
N ASN A 112 -9.84 16.79 27.97
CA ASN A 112 -10.35 16.28 29.24
C ASN A 112 -9.32 16.38 30.39
N LYS A 113 -8.35 17.29 30.24
CA LYS A 113 -7.33 17.65 31.23
C LYS A 113 -7.40 19.14 31.54
#